data_AF-A0A6V7Y802-F1
#
_entry.id   AF-A0A6V7Y802-F1
#
_cell.length_a   1.000
_cell.length_b   1.000
_cell.length_c   1.000
_cell.angle_alpha   90.00
_cell.angle_beta   90.00
_cell.angle_gamma   90.00
#
_symmetry.space_group_name_H-M   'P 1'
#
loop_
_entity.id
_entity.type
_entity.pdbx_description
1 polymer ?
#
loop_
_entity_poly.entity_id
_entity_poly.type
_entity_poly.pdbx_seq_one_letter_code
_entity_poly.pdbx_strand_id
1 'polypeptide(L)'
;MFEHGMAESLSDCVNIKDIDSEVLGEMLRFMYTGSAPNLERMADELLAAADKYQLERLKVMCEQSLCLSLTNETACETLILADLHSAEHLKTQSTEFINLHANEVMETEGWKVLVKEHPPLLEQVFKALATQQTPPIILNQPPRKRPRQY
;
A
#
# COMPACT_ATOMS: atom_id res chain seq x y z
N MET A 1 -21.60 -13.79 2.84
CA MET A 1 -22.66 -12.95 3.43
C MET A 1 -24.04 -13.44 3.02
N PHE A 2 -24.36 -13.44 1.72
CA PHE A 2 -25.70 -13.80 1.22
C PHE A 2 -25.98 -15.31 1.09
N GLU A 3 -24.96 -16.17 1.04
CA GLU A 3 -25.14 -17.61 0.80
C GLU A 3 -25.16 -18.50 2.05
N HIS A 4 -25.01 -17.92 3.26
CA HIS A 4 -24.71 -18.71 4.47
C HIS A 4 -25.75 -18.64 5.59
N GLY A 5 -27.03 -18.36 5.28
CA GLY A 5 -28.10 -18.40 6.27
C GLY A 5 -27.96 -17.38 7.41
N MET A 6 -27.15 -16.34 7.21
CA MET A 6 -26.99 -15.23 8.14
C MET A 6 -28.20 -14.28 8.07
N ALA A 7 -28.31 -13.37 9.04
CA ALA A 7 -29.43 -12.42 9.12
C ALA A 7 -29.63 -11.67 7.79
N GLU A 8 -28.55 -11.29 7.13
CA GLU A 8 -28.54 -10.61 5.83
C GLU A 8 -29.22 -11.42 4.72
N SER A 9 -29.05 -12.74 4.74
CA SER A 9 -29.69 -13.64 3.77
C SER A 9 -31.17 -13.90 4.05
N LEU A 10 -31.63 -13.60 5.27
CA LEU A 10 -33.03 -13.75 5.67
C LEU A 10 -33.82 -12.45 5.53
N SER A 11 -33.16 -11.30 5.69
CA SER A 11 -33.79 -9.98 5.59
C SER A 11 -33.59 -9.28 4.25
N ASP A 12 -32.82 -9.86 3.32
CA ASP A 12 -32.42 -9.24 2.05
C ASP A 12 -31.85 -7.82 2.22
N CYS A 13 -31.19 -7.58 3.36
CA CYS A 13 -30.75 -6.25 3.77
C CYS A 13 -29.42 -6.35 4.50
N VAL A 14 -28.47 -5.51 4.11
CA VAL A 14 -27.15 -5.40 4.73
C VAL A 14 -26.99 -4.00 5.30
N ASN A 15 -26.67 -3.92 6.58
CA ASN A 15 -26.44 -2.64 7.26
C ASN A 15 -24.94 -2.31 7.27
N ILE A 16 -24.54 -1.29 6.51
CA ILE A 16 -23.16 -0.81 6.40
C ILE A 16 -23.04 0.47 7.22
N LYS A 17 -22.16 0.50 8.23
CA LYS A 17 -22.02 1.62 9.17
C LYS A 17 -20.67 2.31 9.12
N ASP A 18 -19.70 1.68 8.50
CA ASP A 18 -18.28 2.01 8.56
C ASP A 18 -17.75 2.57 7.24
N ILE A 19 -18.64 2.91 6.30
CA ILE A 19 -18.31 3.52 5.02
C ILE A 19 -19.27 4.69 4.79
N ASP A 20 -18.70 5.84 4.46
CA ASP A 20 -19.46 7.02 4.06
C ASP A 20 -20.31 6.78 2.82
N SER A 21 -21.49 7.41 2.78
CA SER A 21 -22.45 7.18 1.70
C SER A 21 -21.91 7.52 0.31
N GLU A 22 -21.03 8.52 0.23
CA GLU A 22 -20.39 8.93 -1.03
C GLU A 22 -19.41 7.84 -1.53
N VAL A 23 -18.58 7.33 -0.63
CA VAL A 23 -17.60 6.26 -0.91
C VAL A 23 -18.32 4.97 -1.30
N LEU A 24 -19.37 4.61 -0.56
CA LEU A 24 -20.19 3.44 -0.86
C LEU A 24 -20.86 3.58 -2.24
N GLY A 25 -21.37 4.77 -2.57
CA GLY A 25 -21.97 5.06 -3.86
C GLY A 25 -20.98 4.87 -5.02
N GLU A 26 -19.75 5.36 -4.85
CA GLU A 26 -18.70 5.22 -5.85
C GLU A 26 -18.22 3.77 -5.98
N MET A 27 -18.11 3.04 -4.86
CA MET A 27 -17.80 1.61 -4.85
C MET A 27 -18.87 0.79 -5.59
N LEU A 28 -20.16 1.06 -5.31
CA LEU A 28 -21.26 0.40 -6.02
C LEU A 28 -21.24 0.74 -7.50
N ARG A 29 -21.03 2.01 -7.86
CA ARG A 29 -20.87 2.41 -9.26
C ARG A 29 -19.77 1.62 -9.94
N PHE A 30 -18.63 1.43 -9.30
CA PHE A 30 -17.56 0.60 -9.81
C PHE A 30 -18.00 -0.86 -10.00
N MET A 31 -18.67 -1.47 -9.01
CA MET A 31 -19.16 -2.85 -9.14
C MET A 31 -20.08 -3.05 -10.36
N TYR A 32 -20.96 -2.07 -10.64
CA TYR A 32 -21.92 -2.17 -11.75
C TYR A 32 -21.38 -1.71 -13.11
N THR A 33 -20.40 -0.80 -13.15
CA THR A 33 -19.95 -0.17 -14.40
C THR A 33 -18.47 -0.38 -14.72
N GLY A 34 -17.68 -0.86 -13.76
CA GLY A 34 -16.23 -1.00 -13.86
C GLY A 34 -15.46 0.34 -13.83
N SER A 35 -16.12 1.45 -13.48
CA SER A 35 -15.56 2.80 -13.47
C SER A 35 -15.87 3.56 -12.17
N ALA A 36 -14.88 4.34 -11.70
CA ALA A 36 -14.97 5.20 -10.52
C ALA A 36 -14.38 6.60 -10.84
N PRO A 37 -15.14 7.49 -11.50
CA PRO A 37 -14.62 8.79 -11.92
C PRO A 37 -14.31 9.77 -10.78
N ASN A 38 -14.85 9.57 -9.58
CA ASN A 38 -14.58 10.43 -8.42
C ASN A 38 -13.48 9.86 -7.50
N LEU A 39 -12.80 8.79 -7.92
CA LEU A 39 -11.82 8.07 -7.11
C LEU A 39 -10.73 8.99 -6.55
N GLU A 40 -10.21 9.92 -7.34
CA GLU A 40 -9.10 10.80 -6.91
C GLU A 40 -9.44 11.66 -5.68
N ARG A 41 -10.73 11.96 -5.45
CA ARG A 41 -11.16 12.78 -4.31
C ARG A 41 -11.23 12.02 -2.99
N MET A 42 -11.33 10.69 -3.05
CA MET A 42 -11.64 9.81 -1.90
C MET A 42 -10.81 8.53 -1.95
N ALA A 43 -9.60 8.60 -2.50
CA ALA A 43 -8.81 7.43 -2.83
C ALA A 43 -8.39 6.61 -1.60
N ASP A 44 -8.19 7.29 -0.47
CA ASP A 44 -7.91 6.71 0.85
C ASP A 44 -9.10 5.90 1.39
N GLU A 45 -10.28 6.51 1.47
CA GLU A 45 -11.50 5.86 1.96
C GLU A 45 -11.97 4.75 1.01
N LEU A 46 -11.82 4.99 -0.31
CA LEU A 46 -12.18 4.02 -1.33
C LEU A 46 -11.20 2.84 -1.38
N LEU A 47 -9.91 3.04 -1.04
CA LEU A 47 -8.96 1.94 -0.84
C LEU A 47 -9.39 1.06 0.33
N ALA A 48 -9.78 1.67 1.46
CA ALA A 48 -10.26 0.93 2.63
C ALA A 48 -11.52 0.10 2.30
N ALA A 49 -12.47 0.69 1.58
CA ALA A 49 -13.66 0.00 1.10
C ALA A 49 -13.31 -1.13 0.11
N ALA A 50 -12.42 -0.86 -0.85
CA ALA A 50 -12.01 -1.85 -1.85
C ALA A 50 -11.33 -3.06 -1.20
N ASP A 51 -10.47 -2.85 -0.21
CA ASP A 51 -9.83 -3.93 0.55
C ASP A 51 -10.86 -4.74 1.34
N LYS A 52 -11.76 -4.07 2.08
CA LYS A 52 -12.81 -4.73 2.87
C LYS A 52 -13.73 -5.62 2.03
N TYR A 53 -14.12 -5.17 0.84
CA TYR A 53 -15.01 -5.90 -0.06
C TYR A 53 -14.25 -6.71 -1.13
N GLN A 54 -12.92 -6.83 -1.01
CA GLN A 54 -12.05 -7.62 -1.89
C GLN A 54 -12.18 -7.25 -3.38
N LEU A 55 -12.31 -5.96 -3.67
CA LEU A 55 -12.37 -5.41 -5.02
C LEU A 55 -10.98 -5.10 -5.55
N GLU A 56 -10.21 -6.14 -5.90
CA GLU A 56 -8.80 -6.03 -6.27
C GLU A 56 -8.52 -4.98 -7.35
N ARG A 57 -9.34 -4.95 -8.41
CA ARG A 57 -9.16 -3.98 -9.50
C ARG A 57 -9.39 -2.54 -9.05
N LEU A 58 -10.34 -2.30 -8.16
CA LEU A 58 -10.58 -0.97 -7.59
C LEU A 58 -9.44 -0.57 -6.67
N LYS A 59 -8.95 -1.52 -5.86
CA LYS A 59 -7.80 -1.34 -4.96
C LYS A 59 -6.58 -0.85 -5.73
N VAL A 60 -6.20 -1.55 -6.81
CA VAL A 60 -5.07 -1.15 -7.68
C VAL A 60 -5.27 0.26 -8.28
N MET A 61 -6.49 0.64 -8.67
CA MET A 61 -6.76 1.99 -9.16
C MET A 61 -6.58 3.05 -8.07
N CYS A 62 -6.99 2.76 -6.83
CA CYS A 62 -6.77 3.65 -5.68
C CYS A 62 -5.28 3.77 -5.38
N GLU A 63 -4.53 2.67 -5.39
CA GLU A 63 -3.07 2.66 -5.22
C GLU A 63 -2.37 3.54 -6.26
N GLN A 64 -2.76 3.46 -7.53
CA GLN A 64 -2.19 4.29 -8.58
C GLN A 64 -2.47 5.77 -8.35
N SER A 65 -3.70 6.13 -7.98
CA SER A 65 -4.06 7.52 -7.71
C SER A 65 -3.30 8.08 -6.50
N LEU A 66 -3.22 7.33 -5.40
CA LEU A 66 -2.47 7.71 -4.20
C LEU A 66 -0.97 7.82 -4.46
N CYS A 67 -0.42 6.96 -5.33
CA CYS A 67 0.98 7.05 -5.74
C CYS A 67 1.28 8.35 -6.50
N LEU A 68 0.35 8.82 -7.34
CA LEU A 68 0.50 10.06 -8.11
C LEU A 68 0.34 11.32 -7.24
N SER A 69 -0.36 11.22 -6.11
CA SER A 69 -0.57 12.33 -5.17
C SER A 69 0.43 12.34 -4.00
N LEU A 70 1.47 11.49 -4.03
CA LEU A 70 2.52 11.47 -3.02
C LEU A 70 3.25 12.82 -2.96
N THR A 71 3.35 13.35 -1.75
CA THR A 71 4.17 14.52 -1.43
C THR A 71 5.04 14.20 -0.22
N ASN A 72 6.05 15.02 0.04
CA ASN A 72 6.93 14.84 1.20
C ASN A 72 6.14 14.82 2.52
N GLU A 73 5.06 15.61 2.61
CA GLU A 73 4.20 15.72 3.79
C GLU A 73 3.29 14.49 3.96
N THR A 74 2.75 13.97 2.86
CA THR A 74 1.76 12.86 2.87
C THR A 74 2.39 11.47 2.78
N ALA A 75 3.65 11.35 2.37
CA ALA A 75 4.27 10.06 2.09
C ALA A 75 4.25 9.07 3.26
N CYS A 76 4.50 9.54 4.49
CA CYS A 76 4.46 8.68 5.68
C CYS A 76 3.04 8.22 6.01
N GLU A 77 2.05 9.10 5.89
CA GLU A 77 0.64 8.77 6.14
C GLU A 77 0.14 7.77 5.09
N THR A 78 0.45 8.01 3.81
CA THR A 78 0.13 7.09 2.71
C THR A 78 0.78 5.73 2.89
N LEU A 79 2.03 5.66 3.39
CA LEU A 79 2.69 4.39 3.70
C LEU A 79 1.95 3.60 4.80
N ILE A 80 1.52 4.28 5.87
CA ILE A 80 0.76 3.66 6.96
C ILE A 80 -0.58 3.14 6.45
N LEU A 81 -1.27 3.96 5.65
CA LEU A 81 -2.54 3.60 5.01
C LEU A 81 -2.38 2.39 4.07
N ALA A 82 -1.28 2.34 3.33
CA ALA A 82 -0.98 1.22 2.44
C ALA A 82 -0.75 -0.09 3.23
N ASP A 83 -0.04 -0.04 4.35
CA ASP A 83 0.15 -1.20 5.22
C ASP A 83 -1.17 -1.66 5.86
N LEU A 84 -1.99 -0.71 6.33
CA LEU A 84 -3.28 -0.99 6.97
C LEU A 84 -4.25 -1.73 6.04
N HIS A 85 -4.27 -1.36 4.77
CA HIS A 85 -5.15 -1.95 3.76
C HIS A 85 -4.43 -2.95 2.84
N SER A 86 -3.29 -3.50 3.29
CA SER A 86 -2.52 -4.52 2.56
C SER A 86 -2.31 -4.16 1.07
N ALA A 87 -2.03 -2.89 0.80
CA ALA A 87 -1.83 -2.32 -0.53
C ALA A 87 -0.33 -2.35 -0.85
N GLU A 88 0.15 -3.52 -1.24
CA GLU A 88 1.59 -3.81 -1.39
C GLU A 88 2.28 -2.96 -2.45
N HIS A 89 1.57 -2.60 -3.54
CA HIS A 89 2.14 -1.78 -4.60
C HIS A 89 2.35 -0.35 -4.11
N LEU A 90 1.31 0.25 -3.50
CA LEU A 90 1.39 1.58 -2.90
C LEU A 90 2.42 1.64 -1.78
N LYS A 91 2.52 0.59 -0.96
CA LYS A 91 3.50 0.49 0.13
C LYS A 91 4.94 0.52 -0.41
N THR A 92 5.20 -0.24 -1.48
CA THR A 92 6.51 -0.27 -2.13
C THR A 92 6.86 1.09 -2.71
N GLN A 93 5.96 1.71 -3.48
CA GLN A 93 6.18 3.03 -4.09
C GLN A 93 6.36 4.13 -3.04
N SER A 94 5.57 4.13 -1.98
CA SER A 94 5.69 5.10 -0.87
C SER A 94 7.03 4.93 -0.15
N THR A 95 7.49 3.70 0.05
CA THR A 95 8.80 3.41 0.65
C THR A 95 9.95 3.90 -0.23
N GLU A 96 9.88 3.69 -1.53
CA GLU A 96 10.87 4.20 -2.48
C GLU A 96 10.89 5.74 -2.49
N PHE A 97 9.72 6.38 -2.50
CA PHE A 97 9.60 7.84 -2.43
C PHE A 97 10.24 8.40 -1.17
N ILE A 98 9.94 7.82 0.00
CA ILE A 98 10.52 8.23 1.29
C ILE A 98 12.05 8.10 1.26
N ASN A 99 12.58 7.03 0.69
CA ASN A 99 14.03 6.83 0.61
C ASN A 99 14.72 7.84 -0.32
N LEU A 100 14.06 8.25 -1.41
CA LEU A 100 14.57 9.27 -2.33
C LEU A 100 14.56 10.68 -1.71
N HIS A 101 13.52 10.99 -0.94
CA HIS A 101 13.29 12.30 -0.31
C HIS A 101 13.58 12.31 1.20
N ALA A 102 14.41 11.39 1.68
CA ALA A 102 14.57 11.09 3.10
C ALA A 102 14.88 12.33 3.96
N ASN A 103 15.74 13.22 3.46
CA ASN A 103 16.11 14.44 4.18
C ASN A 103 14.90 15.34 4.46
N GLU A 104 14.03 15.55 3.47
CA GLU A 104 12.85 16.39 3.61
C GLU A 104 11.76 15.69 4.43
N VAL A 105 11.54 14.40 4.18
CA VAL A 105 10.51 13.60 4.87
C VAL A 105 10.80 13.52 6.37
N MET A 106 12.07 13.38 6.77
CA MET A 106 12.47 13.30 8.18
C MET A 106 12.12 14.56 9.00
N GLU A 107 11.93 15.71 8.35
CA GLU A 107 11.54 16.96 9.02
C GLU A 107 10.02 17.07 9.22
N THR A 108 9.22 16.20 8.57
CA THR A 108 7.76 16.27 8.61
C THR A 108 7.17 15.71 9.92
N GLU A 109 5.95 16.13 10.24
CA GLU A 109 5.19 15.55 11.36
C GLU A 109 4.81 14.09 11.09
N GLY A 110 4.50 13.74 9.83
CA GLY A 110 4.18 12.38 9.42
C GLY A 110 5.31 11.39 9.74
N TRP A 111 6.57 11.80 9.58
CA TRP A 111 7.72 10.99 9.99
C TRP A 111 7.78 10.75 11.51
N LYS A 112 7.49 11.78 12.31
CA LYS A 112 7.46 11.64 13.79
C LYS A 112 6.39 10.65 14.23
N VAL A 113 5.22 10.69 13.59
CA VAL A 113 4.14 9.71 13.81
C VAL A 113 4.59 8.31 13.42
N LEU A 114 5.17 8.14 12.23
CA LEU A 114 5.68 6.85 11.75
C LEU A 114 6.68 6.22 12.74
N VAL A 115 7.65 7.01 13.22
CA VAL A 115 8.68 6.55 14.17
C VAL A 115 8.09 6.15 15.52
N LYS A 116 7.09 6.88 16.00
CA LYS A 116 6.50 6.68 17.32
C LYS A 116 5.46 5.56 17.35
N GLU A 117 4.58 5.52 16.36
CA GLU A 117 3.39 4.67 16.36
C GLU A 117 3.56 3.40 15.52
N HIS A 118 4.46 3.42 14.52
CA HIS A 118 4.68 2.29 13.62
C HIS A 118 6.16 1.84 13.49
N PRO A 119 6.85 1.45 14.58
CA PRO A 119 8.24 0.96 14.51
C PRO A 119 8.49 -0.18 13.51
N PRO A 120 7.60 -1.18 13.31
CA PRO A 120 7.81 -2.24 12.32
C PRO A 120 7.84 -1.74 10.88
N LEU A 121 7.08 -0.68 10.56
CA LEU A 121 7.11 -0.06 9.24
C LEU A 121 8.43 0.68 9.01
N LEU A 122 8.91 1.38 10.02
CA LEU A 122 10.23 2.03 9.97
C LEU A 122 11.35 1.01 9.71
N GLU A 123 11.33 -0.15 10.37
CA GLU A 123 12.30 -1.22 10.13
C GLU A 123 12.25 -1.70 8.67
N GLN A 124 11.07 -1.81 8.07
CA GLN A 124 10.91 -2.19 6.66
C GLN A 124 11.46 -1.12 5.71
N VAL A 125 11.17 0.15 5.96
CA VAL A 125 11.73 1.27 5.18
C VAL A 125 13.25 1.27 5.25
N PHE A 126 13.82 1.08 6.44
CA PHE A 126 15.27 1.02 6.65
C PHE A 126 15.91 -0.19 5.96
N LYS A 127 15.26 -1.37 6.01
CA LYS A 127 15.70 -2.55 5.25
C LYS A 127 15.71 -2.28 3.75
N ALA A 128 14.65 -1.65 3.23
CA ALA A 128 14.55 -1.30 1.81
C ALA A 128 15.66 -0.33 1.39
N LEU A 129 15.97 0.67 2.23
CA LEU A 129 17.09 1.59 2.00
C LEU A 129 18.44 0.86 1.94
N ALA A 130 18.71 -0.03 2.91
CA ALA A 130 19.95 -0.79 2.97
C ALA A 130 20.14 -1.70 1.74
N THR A 131 19.07 -2.33 1.25
CA THR A 131 19.14 -3.17 0.04
C THR A 131 19.39 -2.39 -1.25
N GLN A 132 18.98 -1.12 -1.33
CA GLN A 132 19.27 -0.26 -2.48
C GLN A 132 20.73 0.21 -2.52
N GLN A 133 21.42 0.23 -1.38
CA GLN A 133 22.79 0.73 -1.24
C GLN A 133 23.88 -0.35 -1.39
N THR A 134 23.53 -1.64 -1.34
CA THR A 134 24.51 -2.72 -1.58
C THR A 134 24.78 -2.90 -3.08
N PRO A 135 25.98 -2.59 -3.61
CA PRO A 135 26.34 -3.08 -4.93
C PRO A 135 26.28 -4.61 -4.94
N PRO A 136 25.92 -5.25 -6.08
CA PRO A 136 25.93 -6.70 -6.15
C PRO A 136 27.34 -7.19 -5.81
N ILE A 137 27.46 -7.96 -4.74
CA ILE A 137 28.70 -8.63 -4.38
C ILE A 137 29.02 -9.55 -5.57
N ILE A 138 29.93 -9.13 -6.44
CA ILE A 138 30.51 -10.01 -7.46
C ILE A 138 31.25 -11.07 -6.69
N LEU A 139 30.61 -12.23 -6.54
CA LEU A 139 31.21 -13.41 -5.95
C LEU A 139 32.32 -13.87 -6.91
N ASN A 140 33.52 -13.29 -6.79
CA ASN A 140 34.69 -13.78 -7.49
C ASN A 140 34.88 -15.24 -7.08
N GLN A 141 34.58 -16.16 -8.01
CA GLN A 141 34.77 -17.58 -7.82
C GLN A 141 36.21 -17.85 -7.34
N PRO A 142 36.42 -18.74 -6.36
CA PRO A 142 37.78 -19.06 -5.92
C PRO A 142 38.59 -19.67 -7.07
N PRO A 143 39.91 -19.44 -7.12
CA PRO A 143 40.73 -19.81 -8.26
C PRO A 143 40.67 -21.33 -8.50
N ARG A 144 40.27 -21.72 -9.72
CA ARG A 144 40.34 -23.12 -10.20
C ARG A 144 41.77 -23.65 -9.96
N LYS A 145 41.90 -24.61 -9.04
CA LYS A 145 43.15 -25.35 -8.85
C LYS A 145 43.49 -26.05 -10.17
N ARG A 146 44.66 -25.74 -10.74
CA ARG A 146 45.18 -26.44 -11.94
C ARG A 146 45.33 -27.94 -11.61
N PRO A 147 44.87 -28.86 -12.47
CA PRO A 147 45.11 -30.28 -12.26
C PRO A 147 46.62 -30.56 -12.39
N ARG A 148 47.18 -31.27 -11.40
CA ARG A 148 48.52 -31.85 -11.49
C ARG A 148 48.46 -32.98 -12.52
N GLN A 149 49.21 -32.83 -13.60
CA GLN A 149 49.47 -33.92 -14.54
C GLN A 149 50.44 -34.90 -13.87
N TYR A 150 50.10 -36.19 -13.92
CA TYR A 150 51.00 -37.31 -13.65
C TYR A 150 51.37 -37.94 -14.98
#